data_AF-A8S5W2-F1
#
_entry.id   AF-A8S5W2-F1
#
_cell.length_a   1.000
_cell.length_b   1.000
_cell.length_c   1.000
_cell.angle_alpha   90.00
_cell.angle_beta   90.00
_cell.angle_gamma   90.00
#
_symmetry.space_group_name_H-M   'P 1'
#
loop_
_entity.id
_entity.type
_entity.pdbx_description
1 polymer ?
#
loop_
_entity_poly.entity_id
_entity_poly.type
_entity_poly.pdbx_seq_one_letter_code
_entity_poly.pdbx_strand_id
1 'polypeptide(L)'
;MKRIRSPLLLAAMALLAAGLTLWGSADRSFAGQTDQGYGAGGEARELDKEAQESMFSYQVEGEPESPYGEGSQELERLLEALGMEVPTLLPEEAAGMEKVVDPPMNFLVSKTEGLLDYTLPDGSRFSASVPQGMTVTDPVTFKPVENAILTVLRNGSGIETSRDGIYSQPGKYHIRMVILPTSSEGGSRLLEVNFRFTILPREVSLLNLLKAPEGFAIEKMELDGRGILPDNPRWHFLHGDGRYKVRFAQENGGLFYDISFKRDTQAPLFTISPVPDKKEMKDTVFLELTEDMTSLEMYYNGRMAPIPIKRLELAGLYQFRLWDRAGNERYYQIRIAERLRPPSPKTIIITILGVGAAAGWFFYQRRHPRFL
;
A
#
# COMPACT_ATOMS: atom_id res chain seq x y z
N MET A 1 -4.77 22.63 58.65
CA MET A 1 -5.18 21.54 59.58
C MET A 1 -6.51 20.99 59.06
N LYS A 2 -6.79 19.70 58.91
CA LYS A 2 -6.09 18.43 59.16
C LYS A 2 -6.62 17.43 58.12
N ARG A 3 -5.72 16.57 57.66
CA ARG A 3 -5.99 15.34 56.90
C ARG A 3 -6.75 14.36 57.78
N ILE A 4 -7.66 13.57 57.18
CA ILE A 4 -7.92 12.20 57.60
C ILE A 4 -7.87 11.33 56.34
N ARG A 5 -6.95 10.37 56.37
CA ARG A 5 -6.69 9.34 55.37
C ARG A 5 -7.65 8.18 55.62
N SER A 6 -8.34 7.68 54.59
CA SER A 6 -9.09 6.43 54.69
C SER A 6 -8.15 5.22 54.49
N PRO A 7 -8.12 4.24 55.41
CA PRO A 7 -7.13 3.16 55.47
C PRO A 7 -7.28 2.04 54.41
N LEU A 8 -8.25 2.12 53.50
CA LEU A 8 -8.48 1.09 52.46
C LEU A 8 -7.44 1.11 51.33
N LEU A 9 -6.76 2.24 51.12
CA LEU A 9 -5.74 2.36 50.06
C LEU A 9 -4.36 1.82 50.47
N LEU A 10 -4.10 1.62 51.76
CA LEU A 10 -2.85 1.01 52.24
C LEU A 10 -2.90 -0.52 52.32
N ALA A 11 -4.09 -1.12 52.41
CA ALA A 11 -4.25 -2.58 52.39
C ALA A 11 -4.05 -3.17 50.98
N ALA A 12 -4.29 -2.39 49.92
CA ALA A 12 -4.11 -2.84 48.53
C ALA A 12 -2.64 -2.85 48.08
N MET A 13 -1.76 -2.04 48.69
CA MET A 13 -0.33 -2.01 48.35
C MET A 13 0.55 -3.00 49.14
N ALA A 14 0.04 -3.59 50.23
CA ALA A 14 0.78 -4.58 51.03
C ALA A 14 0.70 -6.01 50.47
N LEU A 15 -0.29 -6.33 49.64
CA LEU A 15 -0.46 -7.67 49.03
C LEU A 15 0.32 -7.86 47.71
N LEU A 16 0.89 -6.79 47.14
CA LEU A 16 1.74 -6.84 45.94
C LEU A 16 3.24 -7.02 46.26
N ALA A 17 3.64 -6.97 47.53
CA ALA A 17 5.04 -7.11 47.95
C ALA A 17 5.37 -8.43 48.69
N ALA A 18 4.39 -9.30 48.93
CA ALA A 18 4.57 -10.53 49.72
C ALA A 18 4.35 -11.85 48.94
N GLY A 19 4.26 -11.79 47.60
CA GLY A 19 4.15 -12.99 46.74
C GLY A 19 5.48 -13.47 46.12
N LEU A 20 6.55 -12.68 46.22
CA LEU A 20 7.91 -13.11 45.90
C LEU A 20 8.59 -13.57 47.18
N THR A 21 8.59 -14.88 47.40
CA THR A 21 9.62 -15.70 48.06
C THR A 21 8.96 -16.96 48.63
N LEU A 22 9.11 -18.09 47.95
CA LEU A 22 9.44 -19.38 48.58
C LEU A 22 9.67 -20.46 47.50
N TRP A 23 10.89 -21.00 47.57
CA TRP A 23 11.50 -22.18 46.95
C TRP A 23 10.58 -23.36 46.55
N GLY A 24 10.98 -24.26 45.65
CA GLY A 24 12.30 -24.43 45.04
C GLY A 24 12.41 -25.69 44.17
N SER A 25 13.48 -25.70 43.37
CA SER A 25 14.30 -26.83 42.87
C SER A 25 13.64 -28.16 42.51
N ALA A 26 13.70 -28.48 41.21
CA ALA A 26 14.13 -29.80 40.77
C ALA A 26 14.84 -29.68 39.41
N ASP A 27 16.16 -29.72 39.45
CA ASP A 27 17.01 -30.02 38.31
C ASP A 27 16.72 -31.45 37.83
N ARG A 28 16.56 -31.63 36.52
CA ARG A 28 16.98 -32.85 35.82
C ARG A 28 17.30 -32.50 34.37
N SER A 29 18.60 -32.42 34.12
CA SER A 29 19.24 -32.57 32.83
C SER A 29 19.01 -33.98 32.28
N PHE A 30 18.75 -34.09 30.97
CA PHE A 30 19.28 -35.17 30.14
C PHE A 30 19.34 -34.71 28.69
N ALA A 31 20.51 -34.90 28.09
CA ALA A 31 20.82 -34.66 26.70
C ALA A 31 20.59 -35.92 25.86
N GLY A 32 20.32 -35.73 24.57
CA GLY A 32 20.90 -36.57 23.51
C GLY A 32 19.97 -37.53 22.77
N GLN A 33 20.29 -37.67 21.48
CA GLN A 33 19.92 -38.70 20.48
C GLN A 33 18.60 -38.49 19.73
N THR A 34 18.63 -37.99 18.48
CA THR A 34 19.07 -38.57 17.16
C THR A 34 18.01 -39.44 16.50
N ASP A 35 17.78 -39.10 15.23
CA ASP A 35 17.37 -39.95 14.11
C ASP A 35 16.06 -40.75 14.22
N GLN A 36 15.14 -40.45 13.30
CA GLN A 36 14.80 -41.40 12.22
C GLN A 36 13.79 -40.75 11.28
N GLY A 37 14.18 -40.65 10.01
CA GLY A 37 13.24 -40.47 8.92
C GLY A 37 12.48 -41.76 8.63
N TYR A 38 11.24 -41.61 8.19
CA TYR A 38 10.55 -42.55 7.31
C TYR A 38 9.68 -41.72 6.37
N GLY A 39 9.89 -41.93 5.08
CA GLY A 39 9.05 -41.37 4.04
C GLY A 39 7.89 -42.30 3.67
N ALA A 40 7.26 -41.88 2.56
CA ALA A 40 6.29 -42.58 1.72
C ALA A 40 4.81 -42.42 2.08
N GLY A 41 4.12 -41.73 1.18
CA GLY A 41 2.97 -42.30 0.48
C GLY A 41 1.60 -42.01 1.09
N GLY A 42 0.87 -41.07 0.47
CA GLY A 42 -0.53 -40.84 0.80
C GLY A 42 -1.20 -39.86 -0.15
N GLU A 43 -1.55 -40.34 -1.33
CA GLU A 43 -2.76 -39.99 -2.10
C GLU A 43 -3.21 -38.52 -2.10
N ALA A 44 -2.76 -37.76 -3.10
CA ALA A 44 -3.44 -36.54 -3.51
C ALA A 44 -4.74 -36.93 -4.22
N ARG A 45 -5.85 -36.90 -3.48
CA ARG A 45 -7.21 -36.93 -4.04
C ARG A 45 -7.42 -35.67 -4.90
N GLU A 46 -7.73 -35.90 -6.17
CA GLU A 46 -8.36 -34.92 -7.04
C GLU A 46 -9.63 -34.39 -6.36
N LEU A 47 -9.65 -33.08 -6.10
CA LEU A 47 -10.83 -32.37 -5.61
C LEU A 47 -11.32 -31.46 -6.74
N ASP A 48 -12.47 -31.85 -7.27
CA ASP A 48 -13.52 -31.11 -7.98
C ASP A 48 -13.16 -29.74 -8.58
N LYS A 49 -13.07 -29.75 -9.92
CA LYS A 49 -12.90 -28.61 -10.83
C LYS A 49 -14.20 -27.84 -11.15
N GLU A 50 -15.28 -28.00 -10.37
CA GLU A 50 -16.62 -27.57 -10.78
C GLU A 50 -17.28 -26.49 -9.91
N ALA A 51 -16.51 -25.68 -9.17
CA ALA A 51 -17.07 -24.66 -8.27
C ALA A 51 -16.46 -23.24 -8.41
N GLN A 52 -15.90 -22.87 -9.56
CA GLN A 52 -15.45 -21.48 -9.80
C GLN A 52 -15.86 -20.85 -11.14
N GLU A 53 -16.71 -21.51 -11.93
CA GLU A 53 -17.26 -20.93 -13.16
C GLU A 53 -18.71 -20.47 -12.96
N SER A 54 -18.90 -19.43 -12.14
CA SER A 54 -20.13 -18.65 -12.18
C SER A 54 -19.90 -17.30 -11.53
N MET A 55 -19.58 -16.30 -12.36
CA MET A 55 -20.26 -15.00 -12.39
C MET A 55 -19.47 -14.02 -13.28
N PHE A 56 -20.20 -13.42 -14.23
CA PHE A 56 -19.85 -12.29 -15.11
C PHE A 56 -19.08 -12.58 -16.40
N SER A 57 -19.84 -12.99 -17.42
CA SER A 57 -19.51 -12.75 -18.83
C SER A 57 -19.77 -11.29 -19.19
N TYR A 58 -18.73 -10.53 -19.52
CA TYR A 58 -18.88 -9.30 -20.29
C TYR A 58 -18.48 -9.58 -21.73
N GLN A 59 -19.48 -9.63 -22.62
CA GLN A 59 -19.28 -9.41 -24.04
C GLN A 59 -18.88 -7.94 -24.23
N VAL A 60 -17.73 -7.70 -24.87
CA VAL A 60 -17.34 -6.39 -25.38
C VAL A 60 -17.33 -6.52 -26.90
N GLU A 61 -18.46 -6.21 -27.52
CA GLU A 61 -18.51 -5.83 -28.92
C GLU A 61 -18.12 -4.35 -29.04
N GLY A 62 -17.27 -4.03 -30.02
CA GLY A 62 -16.99 -2.66 -30.45
C GLY A 62 -15.59 -2.17 -30.12
N GLU A 63 -14.70 -2.18 -31.12
CA GLU A 63 -13.47 -1.40 -31.13
C GLU A 63 -13.78 0.10 -30.89
N PRO A 64 -13.09 0.80 -29.97
CA PRO A 64 -13.06 2.24 -30.00
C PRO A 64 -11.90 2.68 -30.92
N GLU A 65 -12.27 3.32 -32.02
CA GLU A 65 -11.34 4.14 -32.81
C GLU A 65 -10.61 5.12 -31.90
N SER A 66 -9.31 5.29 -32.14
CA SER A 66 -8.42 6.12 -31.32
C SER A 66 -8.78 7.61 -31.45
N PRO A 67 -8.89 8.38 -30.35
CA PRO A 67 -8.84 9.83 -30.39
C PRO A 67 -7.58 10.33 -29.67
N TYR A 68 -6.41 10.20 -30.30
CA TYR A 68 -5.29 11.08 -29.96
C TYR A 68 -5.59 12.46 -30.57
N GLY A 69 -6.22 13.34 -29.78
CA GLY A 69 -6.53 14.70 -30.21
C GLY A 69 -7.12 15.66 -29.17
N GLU A 70 -7.73 15.19 -28.07
CA GLU A 70 -8.50 16.06 -27.15
C GLU A 70 -8.06 16.01 -25.67
N GLY A 71 -6.88 15.45 -25.38
CA GLY A 71 -6.45 15.14 -24.00
C GLY A 71 -6.22 16.34 -23.06
N SER A 72 -6.17 17.58 -23.56
CA SER A 72 -5.97 18.78 -22.72
C SER A 72 -7.29 19.36 -22.20
N GLN A 73 -8.34 19.38 -23.02
CA GLN A 73 -9.65 19.92 -22.63
C GLN A 73 -10.41 18.96 -21.69
N GLU A 74 -10.22 17.65 -21.87
CA GLU A 74 -10.85 16.65 -21.01
C GLU A 74 -10.19 16.59 -19.62
N LEU A 75 -8.88 16.86 -19.54
CA LEU A 75 -8.16 16.98 -18.26
C LEU A 75 -8.60 18.23 -17.49
N GLU A 76 -8.77 19.38 -18.17
CA GLU A 76 -9.30 20.60 -17.56
C GLU A 76 -10.72 20.39 -17.01
N ARG A 77 -11.60 19.73 -17.77
CA ARG A 77 -12.96 19.37 -17.30
C ARG A 77 -12.95 18.40 -16.11
N LEU A 78 -12.03 17.43 -16.09
CA LEU A 78 -11.90 16.48 -14.98
C LEU A 78 -11.36 17.14 -13.71
N LEU A 79 -10.44 18.11 -13.83
CA LEU A 79 -9.90 18.87 -12.70
C LEU A 79 -10.94 19.83 -12.12
N GLU A 80 -11.73 20.47 -12.98
CA GLU A 80 -12.86 21.33 -12.59
C GLU A 80 -13.98 20.53 -11.90
N ALA A 81 -14.31 19.34 -12.42
CA ALA A 81 -15.30 18.44 -11.81
C ALA A 81 -14.88 17.90 -10.42
N LEU A 82 -13.58 17.90 -10.11
CA LEU A 82 -13.04 17.49 -8.82
C LEU A 82 -12.91 18.66 -7.82
N GLY A 83 -13.34 19.87 -8.18
CA GLY A 83 -13.29 21.05 -7.32
C GLY A 83 -11.87 21.51 -6.99
N MET A 84 -10.87 21.09 -7.79
CA MET A 84 -9.51 21.57 -7.67
C MET A 84 -9.36 22.81 -8.55
N GLU A 85 -9.20 23.99 -7.94
CA GLU A 85 -8.80 25.20 -8.66
C GLU A 85 -7.43 24.96 -9.29
N VAL A 86 -7.40 24.76 -10.61
CA VAL A 86 -6.17 24.90 -11.38
C VAL A 86 -5.87 26.39 -11.40
N PRO A 87 -4.78 26.89 -10.79
CA PRO A 87 -4.43 28.29 -10.92
C PRO A 87 -4.08 28.51 -12.39
N THR A 88 -5.04 29.04 -13.16
CA THR A 88 -4.84 29.45 -14.55
C THR A 88 -4.09 30.78 -14.50
N LEU A 89 -2.82 30.72 -14.11
CA LEU A 89 -1.91 31.86 -14.15
C LEU A 89 -1.24 31.92 -15.52
N LEU A 90 -2.05 31.94 -16.58
CA LEU A 90 -1.54 32.48 -17.83
C LEU A 90 -1.58 34.01 -17.69
N PRO A 91 -0.48 34.73 -17.97
CA PRO A 91 -0.48 36.19 -17.97
C PRO A 91 -1.56 36.73 -18.90
N GLU A 92 -2.12 37.91 -18.62
CA GLU A 92 -3.11 38.56 -19.51
C GLU A 92 -2.59 38.69 -20.96
N GLU A 93 -1.27 38.75 -21.13
CA GLU A 93 -0.55 38.76 -22.41
C GLU A 93 -0.79 37.50 -23.26
N ALA A 94 -1.18 36.37 -22.66
CA ALA A 94 -1.51 35.14 -23.37
C ALA A 94 -2.95 35.11 -23.91
N ALA A 95 -3.81 36.07 -23.55
CA ALA A 95 -5.20 36.11 -23.97
C ALA A 95 -5.30 36.42 -25.48
N GLY A 96 -5.85 35.49 -26.26
CA GLY A 96 -6.01 35.62 -27.72
C GLY A 96 -4.83 35.10 -28.55
N MET A 97 -3.79 34.54 -27.93
CA MET A 97 -2.72 33.82 -28.63
C MET A 97 -3.19 32.46 -29.14
N GLU A 98 -2.66 32.03 -30.29
CA GLU A 98 -2.87 30.66 -30.78
C GLU A 98 -2.04 29.69 -29.92
N LYS A 99 -2.71 28.77 -29.24
CA LYS A 99 -2.08 27.77 -28.37
C LYS A 99 -1.76 26.51 -29.17
N VAL A 100 -0.48 26.12 -29.20
CA VAL A 100 -0.02 24.85 -29.78
C VAL A 100 0.34 23.89 -28.65
N VAL A 101 -0.41 22.80 -28.52
CA VAL A 101 -0.18 21.76 -27.49
C VAL A 101 0.65 20.63 -28.06
N ASP A 102 1.66 20.21 -27.31
CA ASP A 102 2.61 19.15 -27.64
C ASP A 102 3.15 19.31 -29.09
N PRO A 103 3.79 20.45 -29.41
CA PRO A 103 4.37 20.67 -30.73
C PRO A 103 5.39 19.56 -31.05
N PRO A 104 5.64 19.24 -32.34
CA PRO A 104 6.63 18.26 -32.70
C PRO A 104 8.01 18.66 -32.16
N MET A 105 8.63 17.75 -31.41
CA MET A 105 9.93 17.97 -30.77
C MET A 105 10.97 17.07 -31.39
N ASN A 106 12.17 17.60 -31.60
CA ASN A 106 13.35 16.79 -31.90
C ASN A 106 14.26 16.80 -30.69
N PHE A 107 14.94 15.68 -30.44
CA PHE A 107 15.92 15.60 -29.35
C PHE A 107 17.28 15.13 -29.86
N LEU A 108 18.33 15.61 -29.19
CA LEU A 108 19.71 15.16 -29.36
C LEU A 108 20.30 14.82 -28.00
N VAL A 109 21.37 14.02 -27.99
CA VAL A 109 22.07 13.67 -26.76
C VAL A 109 23.09 14.74 -26.43
N SER A 110 22.96 15.36 -25.27
CA SER A 110 23.95 16.27 -24.71
C SER A 110 25.20 15.49 -24.31
N LYS A 111 26.29 15.68 -25.05
CA LYS A 111 27.56 14.98 -24.81
C LYS A 111 28.20 15.32 -23.45
N THR A 112 27.84 16.47 -22.88
CA THR A 112 28.50 17.00 -21.68
C THR A 112 27.79 16.59 -20.39
N GLU A 113 26.46 16.41 -20.44
CA GLU A 113 25.64 16.19 -19.23
C GLU A 113 24.85 14.88 -19.25
N GLY A 114 24.89 14.11 -20.34
CA GLY A 114 24.12 12.86 -20.46
C GLY A 114 22.60 13.09 -20.50
N LEU A 115 22.16 14.33 -20.75
CA LEU A 115 20.77 14.70 -20.91
C LEU A 115 20.33 14.59 -22.38
N LEU A 116 19.04 14.44 -22.60
CA LEU A 116 18.39 14.63 -23.89
C LEU A 116 17.98 16.10 -24.00
N ASP A 117 18.55 16.81 -24.98
CA ASP A 117 18.23 18.20 -25.30
C ASP A 117 17.13 18.24 -26.35
N TYR A 118 15.96 18.72 -25.96
CA TYR A 118 14.78 18.87 -26.82
C TYR A 118 14.77 20.27 -27.42
N THR A 119 14.54 20.36 -28.73
CA THR A 119 14.37 21.63 -29.45
C THR A 119 12.94 21.74 -29.95
N LEU A 120 12.29 22.85 -29.58
CA LEU A 120 10.95 23.21 -29.99
C LEU A 120 10.94 23.95 -31.34
N PRO A 121 9.79 24.06 -32.03
CA PRO A 121 9.71 24.71 -33.35
C PRO A 121 10.14 26.18 -33.36
N ASP A 122 10.02 26.89 -32.24
CA ASP A 122 10.46 28.28 -32.06
C ASP A 122 11.98 28.39 -31.75
N GLY A 123 12.69 27.27 -31.71
CA GLY A 123 14.11 27.19 -31.39
C GLY A 123 14.43 27.16 -29.90
N SER A 124 13.44 27.32 -29.02
CA SER A 124 13.63 27.19 -27.58
C SER A 124 13.97 25.74 -27.19
N ARG A 125 14.66 25.57 -26.07
CA ARG A 125 15.23 24.27 -25.67
C ARG A 125 15.01 23.98 -24.19
N PHE A 126 14.73 22.71 -23.90
CA PHE A 126 14.71 22.15 -22.55
C PHE A 126 15.44 20.81 -22.56
N SER A 127 15.83 20.31 -21.39
CA SER A 127 16.59 19.06 -21.30
C SER A 127 16.00 18.13 -20.25
N ALA A 128 16.05 16.82 -20.49
CA ALA A 128 15.64 15.81 -19.52
C ALA A 128 16.61 14.62 -19.53
N SER A 129 16.81 13.97 -18.37
CA SER A 129 17.68 12.78 -18.29
C SER A 129 17.04 11.52 -18.88
N VAL A 130 15.75 11.58 -19.23
CA VAL A 130 14.96 10.46 -19.74
C VAL A 130 14.15 10.89 -20.97
N PRO A 131 13.78 9.95 -21.85
CA PRO A 131 12.86 10.22 -22.94
C PRO A 131 11.41 10.43 -22.45
N GLN A 132 10.60 11.07 -23.28
CA GLN A 132 9.17 11.26 -23.03
C GLN A 132 8.46 9.93 -22.80
N GLY A 133 7.66 9.84 -21.73
CA GLY A 133 6.92 8.64 -21.36
C GLY A 133 7.74 7.56 -20.63
N MET A 134 9.01 7.82 -20.30
CA MET A 134 9.88 6.82 -19.68
C MET A 134 9.40 6.41 -18.29
N THR A 135 9.52 5.12 -18.00
CA THR A 135 9.42 4.57 -16.65
C THR A 135 10.83 4.29 -16.15
N VAL A 136 11.22 4.79 -14.98
CA VAL A 136 12.55 4.64 -14.38
C VAL A 136 12.47 4.25 -12.91
N THR A 137 13.60 3.84 -12.33
CA THR A 137 13.76 3.61 -10.89
C THR A 137 14.66 4.63 -10.20
N ASP A 138 15.42 5.39 -10.99
CA ASP A 138 16.37 6.40 -10.52
C ASP A 138 15.79 7.82 -10.67
N PRO A 139 16.37 8.82 -9.96
CA PRO A 139 15.94 10.20 -10.08
C PRO A 139 16.02 10.74 -11.51
N VAL A 140 15.06 11.60 -11.87
CA VAL A 140 14.98 12.26 -13.17
C VAL A 140 15.41 13.72 -13.02
N THR A 141 16.33 14.16 -13.88
CA THR A 141 16.68 15.58 -14.03
C THR A 141 15.87 16.17 -15.17
N PHE A 142 15.24 17.32 -14.92
CA PHE A 142 14.49 18.08 -15.92
C PHE A 142 14.84 19.57 -15.81
N LYS A 143 15.37 20.12 -16.89
CA LYS A 143 15.76 21.52 -17.03
C LYS A 143 14.79 22.19 -18.01
N PRO A 144 13.89 23.07 -17.55
CA PRO A 144 12.87 23.69 -18.40
C PRO A 144 13.47 24.71 -19.38
N VAL A 145 12.68 25.15 -20.36
CA VAL A 145 12.99 26.37 -21.13
C VAL A 145 13.08 27.56 -20.16
N GLU A 146 14.07 28.43 -20.38
CA GLU A 146 14.22 29.65 -19.61
C GLU A 146 12.96 30.52 -19.71
N ASN A 147 12.48 31.04 -18.57
CA ASN A 147 11.25 31.83 -18.45
C ASN A 147 9.93 31.09 -18.76
N ALA A 148 9.94 29.76 -18.89
CA ALA A 148 8.68 29.02 -19.01
C ALA A 148 7.91 28.96 -17.69
N ILE A 149 6.58 28.99 -17.78
CA ILE A 149 5.69 28.78 -16.65
C ILE A 149 5.50 27.28 -16.46
N LEU A 150 5.83 26.77 -15.28
CA LEU A 150 5.79 25.34 -14.98
C LEU A 150 4.65 24.98 -14.03
N THR A 151 3.95 23.90 -14.37
CA THR A 151 3.07 23.19 -13.45
C THR A 151 3.56 21.75 -13.37
N VAL A 152 3.85 21.28 -12.15
CA VAL A 152 4.31 19.90 -11.93
C VAL A 152 3.27 19.16 -11.12
N LEU A 153 2.80 18.06 -11.70
CA LEU A 153 1.87 17.13 -11.06
C LEU A 153 2.59 15.83 -10.75
N ARG A 154 2.36 15.28 -9.56
CA ARG A 154 2.73 13.91 -9.20
C ARG A 154 1.48 13.15 -8.75
N ASN A 155 1.20 12.04 -9.41
CA ASN A 155 -0.02 11.25 -9.20
C ASN A 155 -1.30 12.11 -9.31
N GLY A 156 -1.30 13.08 -10.23
CA GLY A 156 -2.42 14.00 -10.44
C GLY A 156 -2.54 15.17 -9.46
N SER A 157 -1.70 15.21 -8.41
CA SER A 157 -1.69 16.32 -7.44
C SER A 157 -0.54 17.29 -7.72
N GLY A 158 -0.79 18.59 -7.61
CA GLY A 158 0.24 19.63 -7.74
C GLY A 158 1.32 19.52 -6.68
N ILE A 159 2.59 19.67 -7.09
CA ILE A 159 3.74 19.72 -6.20
C ILE A 159 4.57 20.97 -6.47
N GLU A 160 5.38 21.38 -5.49
CA GLU A 160 6.36 22.43 -5.69
C GLU A 160 7.39 22.02 -6.75
N THR A 161 7.74 22.96 -7.63
CA THR A 161 8.75 22.75 -8.66
C THR A 161 10.12 22.60 -8.01
N SER A 162 10.90 21.58 -8.42
CA SER A 162 12.24 21.39 -7.83
C SER A 162 13.19 22.50 -8.26
N ARG A 163 13.91 23.11 -7.31
CA ARG A 163 14.88 24.18 -7.57
C ARG A 163 16.10 23.72 -8.35
N ASP A 164 16.51 22.47 -8.14
CA ASP A 164 17.64 21.83 -8.82
C ASP A 164 17.21 21.04 -10.09
N GLY A 165 15.90 21.01 -10.38
CA GLY A 165 15.33 20.23 -11.47
C GLY A 165 15.34 18.71 -11.26
N ILE A 166 15.62 18.22 -10.05
CA ILE A 166 15.71 16.79 -9.75
C ILE A 166 14.42 16.28 -9.09
N TYR A 167 13.84 15.23 -9.67
CA TYR A 167 12.66 14.52 -9.15
C TYR A 167 13.06 13.11 -8.75
N SER A 168 12.90 12.76 -7.47
CA SER A 168 13.38 11.48 -6.92
C SER A 168 12.30 10.64 -6.24
N GLN A 169 11.18 11.25 -5.86
CA GLN A 169 10.13 10.53 -5.14
C GLN A 169 9.32 9.66 -6.13
N PRO A 170 8.96 8.42 -5.78
CA PRO A 170 8.14 7.58 -6.64
C PRO A 170 6.80 8.21 -7.01
N GLY A 171 6.34 7.97 -8.24
CA GLY A 171 5.06 8.44 -8.75
C GLY A 171 5.06 8.67 -10.26
N LYS A 172 3.86 8.92 -10.78
CA LYS A 172 3.64 9.36 -12.16
C LYS A 172 3.75 10.88 -12.22
N TYR A 173 4.73 11.39 -12.96
CA TYR A 173 4.98 12.81 -13.13
C TYR A 173 4.40 13.32 -14.45
N HIS A 174 3.83 14.51 -14.38
CA HIS A 174 3.42 15.29 -15.53
C HIS A 174 3.88 16.73 -15.30
N ILE A 175 4.85 17.16 -16.11
CA ILE A 175 5.37 18.51 -16.15
C ILE A 175 4.72 19.21 -17.34
N ARG A 176 3.83 20.15 -17.05
CA ARG A 176 3.27 21.07 -18.04
C ARG A 176 4.13 22.32 -18.09
N MET A 177 4.69 22.60 -19.25
CA MET A 177 5.51 23.77 -19.52
C MET A 177 4.80 24.66 -20.52
N VAL A 178 4.58 25.92 -20.14
CA VAL A 178 4.02 26.94 -21.03
C VAL A 178 5.13 27.93 -21.39
N ILE A 179 5.41 28.06 -22.68
CA ILE A 179 6.41 28.97 -23.23
C ILE A 179 5.70 30.11 -23.96
N LEU A 180 6.03 31.33 -23.57
CA LEU A 180 5.53 32.56 -24.18
C LEU A 180 6.47 32.98 -25.31
N PRO A 181 5.95 33.52 -26.42
CA PRO A 181 6.77 33.98 -27.53
C PRO A 181 7.66 35.15 -27.09
N THR A 182 8.94 35.10 -27.45
CA THR A 182 9.96 36.10 -27.04
C THR A 182 10.18 37.21 -28.06
N SER A 183 9.65 37.14 -29.29
CA SER A 183 9.79 38.22 -30.28
C SER A 183 8.72 38.21 -31.39
N SER A 184 8.46 39.40 -31.94
CA SER A 184 7.39 39.74 -32.89
C SER A 184 7.54 39.19 -34.32
N GLU A 185 8.59 38.43 -34.62
CA GLU A 185 8.85 37.93 -35.99
C GLU A 185 8.42 36.47 -36.22
N GLY A 186 7.92 35.78 -35.19
CA GLY A 186 7.65 34.34 -35.22
C GLY A 186 6.24 33.92 -34.80
N GLY A 187 5.23 34.75 -35.03
CA GLY A 187 3.83 34.43 -34.71
C GLY A 187 3.51 34.48 -33.22
N SER A 188 2.32 34.98 -32.90
CA SER A 188 1.76 35.11 -31.55
C SER A 188 1.32 33.74 -30.98
N ARG A 189 2.22 32.76 -31.00
CA ARG A 189 1.93 31.38 -30.62
C ARG A 189 2.49 31.07 -29.26
N LEU A 190 1.60 30.60 -28.39
CA LEU A 190 1.95 30.06 -27.09
C LEU A 190 2.17 28.56 -27.26
N LEU A 191 3.31 28.05 -26.78
CA LEU A 191 3.59 26.62 -26.80
C LEU A 191 3.28 26.01 -25.44
N GLU A 192 2.56 24.90 -25.43
CA GLU A 192 2.38 24.07 -24.25
C GLU A 192 3.00 22.70 -24.49
N VAL A 193 3.91 22.28 -23.60
CA VAL A 193 4.55 20.97 -23.64
C VAL A 193 4.17 20.18 -22.40
N ASN A 194 3.64 18.98 -22.60
CA ASN A 194 3.25 18.05 -21.54
C ASN A 194 4.26 16.90 -21.45
N PHE A 195 5.32 17.10 -20.66
CA PHE A 195 6.35 16.08 -20.45
C PHE A 195 5.93 15.11 -19.34
N ARG A 196 6.02 13.79 -19.60
CA ARG A 196 5.54 12.74 -18.69
C ARG A 196 6.62 11.69 -18.46
N PHE A 197 6.76 11.24 -17.22
CA PHE A 197 7.61 10.10 -16.86
C PHE A 197 7.09 9.45 -15.57
N THR A 198 7.52 8.24 -15.26
CA THR A 198 7.15 7.53 -14.02
C THR A 198 8.41 7.10 -13.27
N ILE A 199 8.50 7.45 -11.99
CA ILE A 199 9.53 6.91 -11.08
C ILE A 199 8.89 5.79 -10.28
N LEU A 200 9.34 4.57 -10.47
CA LEU A 200 8.92 3.40 -9.71
C LEU A 200 9.68 3.33 -8.38
N PRO A 201 9.04 2.87 -7.29
CA PRO A 201 9.78 2.33 -6.16
C PRO A 201 10.55 1.07 -6.59
N ARG A 202 11.51 0.64 -5.76
CA ARG A 202 12.31 -0.57 -6.03
C ARG A 202 11.48 -1.85 -6.03
N GLU A 203 10.42 -1.89 -5.23
CA GLU A 203 9.45 -2.98 -5.16
C GLU A 203 8.07 -2.42 -5.52
N VAL A 204 7.33 -3.09 -6.41
CA VAL A 204 6.05 -2.62 -6.93
C VAL A 204 5.01 -3.73 -6.98
N SER A 205 3.78 -3.44 -6.59
CA SER A 205 2.66 -4.38 -6.73
C SER A 205 1.76 -4.11 -7.93
N LEU A 206 1.44 -2.83 -8.20
CA LEU A 206 0.39 -2.45 -9.16
C LEU A 206 0.86 -2.22 -10.60
N LEU A 207 2.13 -2.49 -10.92
CA LEU A 207 2.63 -2.36 -12.29
C LEU A 207 2.25 -3.62 -13.10
N ASN A 208 1.28 -3.48 -14.00
CA ASN A 208 0.80 -4.57 -14.86
C ASN A 208 1.22 -4.44 -16.32
N LEU A 209 1.50 -3.23 -16.78
CA LEU A 209 1.87 -2.95 -18.17
C LEU A 209 3.10 -2.05 -18.17
N LEU A 210 4.15 -2.51 -18.83
CA LEU A 210 5.33 -1.70 -19.12
C LEU A 210 5.22 -1.21 -20.56
N LYS A 211 5.43 0.10 -20.78
CA LYS A 211 5.44 0.71 -22.11
C LYS A 211 6.83 1.27 -22.40
N ALA A 212 7.30 1.12 -23.64
CA ALA A 212 8.49 1.78 -24.11
C ALA A 212 8.24 3.29 -24.26
N PRO A 213 9.24 4.13 -23.91
CA PRO A 213 9.11 5.58 -24.09
C PRO A 213 9.02 5.95 -25.58
N GLU A 214 8.60 7.18 -25.84
CA GLU A 214 8.45 7.69 -27.21
C GLU A 214 9.77 7.63 -27.98
N GLY A 215 9.75 7.03 -29.19
CA GLY A 215 10.95 6.81 -30.01
C GLY A 215 11.86 5.63 -29.60
N PHE A 216 11.45 4.81 -28.63
CA PHE A 216 12.20 3.62 -28.18
C PHE A 216 11.35 2.35 -28.23
N ALA A 217 12.02 1.20 -28.33
CA ALA A 217 11.44 -0.13 -28.19
C ALA A 217 12.10 -0.91 -27.04
N ILE A 218 11.39 -1.89 -26.49
CA ILE A 218 11.92 -2.89 -25.58
C ILE A 218 12.84 -3.80 -26.39
N GLU A 219 14.15 -3.67 -26.18
CA GLU A 219 15.17 -4.48 -26.85
C GLU A 219 15.37 -5.82 -26.12
N LYS A 220 15.48 -5.76 -24.79
CA LYS A 220 15.78 -6.94 -23.97
C LYS A 220 15.01 -6.89 -22.66
N MET A 221 14.52 -8.04 -22.23
CA MET A 221 13.83 -8.18 -20.97
C MET A 221 14.24 -9.46 -20.25
N GLU A 222 14.39 -9.40 -18.94
CA GLU A 222 14.73 -10.53 -18.08
C GLU A 222 13.78 -10.59 -16.87
N LEU A 223 13.37 -11.79 -16.49
CA LEU A 223 12.68 -12.11 -15.25
C LEU A 223 13.52 -13.11 -14.44
N ASP A 224 13.96 -12.70 -13.25
CA ASP A 224 14.84 -13.48 -12.36
C ASP A 224 16.10 -14.02 -13.08
N GLY A 225 16.67 -13.19 -13.96
CA GLY A 225 17.86 -13.50 -14.75
C GLY A 225 17.61 -14.40 -15.97
N ARG A 226 16.36 -14.81 -16.22
CA ARG A 226 15.98 -15.52 -17.46
C ARG A 226 15.47 -14.53 -18.47
N GLY A 227 16.02 -14.57 -19.68
CA GLY A 227 15.54 -13.74 -20.80
C GLY A 227 14.10 -14.09 -21.16
N ILE A 228 13.25 -13.07 -21.30
CA ILE A 228 11.87 -13.19 -21.79
C ILE A 228 11.68 -12.29 -23.00
N LEU A 229 10.83 -12.72 -23.93
CA LEU A 229 10.45 -11.91 -25.09
C LEU A 229 9.29 -10.98 -24.69
N PRO A 230 9.35 -9.69 -25.04
CA PRO A 230 8.23 -8.80 -24.82
C PRO A 230 7.05 -9.19 -25.73
N ASP A 231 5.82 -8.95 -25.28
CA ASP A 231 4.61 -9.21 -26.08
C ASP A 231 4.60 -8.36 -27.35
N ASN A 232 5.12 -7.13 -27.23
CA ASN A 232 5.28 -6.18 -28.32
C ASN A 232 6.55 -5.34 -28.08
N PRO A 233 7.29 -4.92 -29.13
CA PRO A 233 8.42 -4.01 -28.95
C PRO A 233 8.06 -2.70 -28.23
N ARG A 234 6.81 -2.26 -28.25
CA ARG A 234 6.36 -1.02 -27.58
C ARG A 234 5.78 -1.25 -26.19
N TRP A 235 5.42 -2.47 -25.81
CA TRP A 235 4.78 -2.75 -24.53
C TRP A 235 4.83 -4.23 -24.15
N HIS A 236 4.74 -4.51 -22.85
CA HIS A 236 4.66 -5.88 -22.33
C HIS A 236 3.83 -5.92 -21.05
N PHE A 237 2.94 -6.90 -20.94
CA PHE A 237 2.22 -7.19 -19.70
C PHE A 237 3.13 -7.96 -18.74
N LEU A 238 3.24 -7.46 -17.52
CA LEU A 238 3.96 -8.16 -16.46
C LEU A 238 3.07 -9.29 -15.94
N HIS A 239 3.42 -10.54 -16.27
CA HIS A 239 2.61 -11.71 -15.92
C HIS A 239 2.97 -12.32 -14.56
N GLY A 240 4.24 -12.28 -14.16
CA GLY A 240 4.72 -12.90 -12.91
C GLY A 240 5.31 -11.91 -11.91
N ASP A 241 5.44 -12.36 -10.67
CA ASP A 241 6.28 -11.71 -9.65
C ASP A 241 7.75 -12.10 -9.86
N GLY A 242 8.66 -11.27 -9.36
CA GLY A 242 10.09 -11.48 -9.47
C GLY A 242 10.85 -10.20 -9.83
N ARG A 243 12.15 -10.35 -10.11
CA ARG A 243 13.03 -9.23 -10.48
C ARG A 243 13.06 -9.06 -11.98
N TYR A 244 12.56 -7.92 -12.44
CA TYR A 244 12.60 -7.51 -13.83
C TYR A 244 13.84 -6.67 -14.11
N LYS A 245 14.49 -6.94 -15.25
CA LYS A 245 15.46 -6.04 -15.87
C LYS A 245 15.04 -5.79 -17.31
N VAL A 246 14.97 -4.53 -17.71
CA VAL A 246 14.48 -4.17 -19.05
C VAL A 246 15.43 -3.15 -19.66
N ARG A 247 15.79 -3.39 -20.92
CA ARG A 247 16.55 -2.47 -21.76
C ARG A 247 15.66 -1.94 -22.86
N PHE A 248 15.57 -0.61 -22.93
CA PHE A 248 14.96 0.09 -24.05
C PHE A 248 16.06 0.56 -25.00
N ALA A 249 15.85 0.40 -26.30
CA ALA A 249 16.74 0.91 -27.35
C ALA A 249 15.99 1.91 -28.22
N GLN A 250 16.66 2.98 -28.63
CA GLN A 250 16.10 3.95 -29.56
C GLN A 250 15.89 3.32 -30.94
N GLU A 251 14.72 3.48 -31.54
CA GLU A 251 14.34 2.76 -32.77
C GLU A 251 15.26 3.08 -33.96
N ASN A 252 15.75 4.32 -34.05
CA ASN A 252 16.58 4.80 -35.16
C ASN A 252 17.94 5.33 -34.69
N GLY A 253 18.45 4.83 -33.56
CA GLY A 253 19.68 5.34 -32.95
C GLY A 253 20.41 4.34 -32.08
N GLY A 254 21.43 4.80 -31.35
CA GLY A 254 22.29 3.97 -30.50
C GLY A 254 22.11 4.22 -29.00
N LEU A 255 21.00 4.83 -28.59
CA LEU A 255 20.73 5.11 -27.18
C LEU A 255 20.03 3.95 -26.50
N PHE A 256 20.45 3.68 -25.26
CA PHE A 256 19.90 2.61 -24.43
C PHE A 256 19.56 3.14 -23.04
N TYR A 257 18.47 2.64 -22.48
CA TYR A 257 18.08 2.87 -21.10
C TYR A 257 17.75 1.56 -20.41
N ASP A 258 18.36 1.34 -19.25
CA ASP A 258 18.16 0.14 -18.44
C ASP A 258 17.34 0.49 -17.20
N ILE A 259 16.37 -0.37 -16.87
CA ILE A 259 15.62 -0.30 -15.61
C ILE A 259 15.61 -1.65 -14.91
N SER A 260 15.56 -1.62 -13.57
CA SER A 260 15.52 -2.83 -12.76
C SER A 260 14.62 -2.63 -11.54
N PHE A 261 13.58 -3.45 -11.40
CA PHE A 261 12.64 -3.40 -10.29
C PHE A 261 12.16 -4.80 -9.89
N LYS A 262 11.67 -4.96 -8.66
CA LYS A 262 11.00 -6.19 -8.22
C LYS A 262 9.49 -5.99 -8.29
N ARG A 263 8.78 -6.90 -8.95
CA ARG A 263 7.32 -6.99 -8.86
C ARG A 263 6.96 -8.01 -7.79
N ASP A 264 6.03 -7.64 -6.95
CA ASP A 264 5.52 -8.48 -5.86
C ASP A 264 4.04 -8.16 -5.66
N THR A 265 3.18 -9.09 -6.03
CA THR A 265 1.71 -8.95 -5.91
C THR A 265 1.16 -9.69 -4.69
N GLN A 266 2.03 -10.33 -3.90
CA GLN A 266 1.61 -11.13 -2.76
C GLN A 266 1.42 -10.25 -1.52
N ALA A 267 0.17 -10.11 -1.09
CA ALA A 267 -0.12 -9.37 0.12
C ALA A 267 0.50 -10.04 1.36
N PRO A 268 1.09 -9.24 2.28
CA PRO A 268 1.76 -9.76 3.46
C PRO A 268 0.81 -10.62 4.30
N LEU A 269 1.36 -11.67 4.90
CA LEU A 269 0.61 -12.62 5.69
C LEU A 269 0.87 -12.45 7.18
N PHE A 270 -0.06 -13.01 7.95
CA PHE A 270 0.00 -13.04 9.39
C PHE A 270 -0.57 -14.38 9.88
N THR A 271 0.17 -15.08 10.74
CA THR A 271 -0.27 -16.36 11.29
C THR A 271 -1.00 -16.14 12.60
N ILE A 272 -2.27 -16.54 12.63
CA ILE A 272 -3.15 -16.44 13.81
C ILE A 272 -3.30 -17.85 14.40
N SER A 273 -2.95 -18.00 15.68
CA SER A 273 -3.11 -19.28 16.39
C SER A 273 -3.93 -19.09 17.69
N PRO A 274 -5.00 -19.88 17.92
CA PRO A 274 -5.52 -20.93 17.05
C PRO A 274 -6.16 -20.35 15.78
N VAL A 275 -6.26 -21.19 14.73
CA VAL A 275 -6.90 -20.79 13.47
C VAL A 275 -8.36 -20.40 13.75
N PRO A 276 -8.85 -19.25 13.24
CA PRO A 276 -10.21 -18.80 13.50
C PRO A 276 -11.26 -19.75 12.89
N ASP A 277 -11.76 -20.68 13.68
CA ASP A 277 -12.74 -21.68 13.22
C ASP A 277 -14.20 -21.16 13.29
N LYS A 278 -14.41 -19.96 13.87
CA LYS A 278 -15.72 -19.29 14.08
C LYS A 278 -15.56 -17.77 14.04
N LYS A 279 -16.67 -17.03 13.83
CA LYS A 279 -16.72 -15.55 13.90
C LYS A 279 -16.17 -14.96 15.22
N GLU A 280 -16.05 -15.76 16.28
CA GLU A 280 -15.59 -15.34 17.61
C GLU A 280 -14.62 -16.36 18.22
N MET A 281 -13.49 -15.85 18.71
CA MET A 281 -12.45 -16.60 19.43
C MET A 281 -12.76 -16.59 20.93
N LYS A 282 -12.72 -17.77 21.57
CA LYS A 282 -12.92 -17.90 23.02
C LYS A 282 -11.59 -17.95 23.80
N ASP A 283 -10.48 -18.07 23.08
CA ASP A 283 -9.15 -18.28 23.62
C ASP A 283 -8.19 -17.14 23.29
N THR A 284 -7.09 -17.08 24.05
CA THR A 284 -5.96 -16.19 23.79
C THR A 284 -5.47 -16.43 22.37
N VAL A 285 -5.35 -15.35 21.62
CA VAL A 285 -4.90 -15.41 20.23
C VAL A 285 -3.42 -15.04 20.17
N PHE A 286 -2.60 -15.93 19.63
CA PHE A 286 -1.20 -15.69 19.35
C PHE A 286 -1.00 -15.19 17.95
N LEU A 287 -0.01 -14.32 17.85
CA LEU A 287 0.26 -13.51 16.69
C LEU A 287 1.71 -13.74 16.26
N GLU A 288 1.93 -14.28 15.05
CA GLU A 288 3.25 -14.40 14.41
C GLU A 288 3.34 -13.63 13.07
N LEU A 289 4.32 -12.74 12.98
CA LEU A 289 4.58 -11.85 11.85
C LEU A 289 5.42 -12.58 10.79
N THR A 290 5.07 -12.44 9.51
CA THR A 290 5.94 -12.89 8.41
C THR A 290 7.07 -11.87 8.17
N GLU A 291 8.23 -12.34 7.69
CA GLU A 291 9.47 -11.55 7.58
C GLU A 291 9.40 -10.40 6.55
N ASP A 292 8.43 -10.41 5.63
CA ASP A 292 8.35 -9.46 4.51
C ASP A 292 7.54 -8.17 4.80
N MET A 293 7.13 -7.97 6.05
CA MET A 293 6.31 -6.81 6.41
C MET A 293 7.12 -5.53 6.66
N THR A 294 6.56 -4.39 6.25
CA THR A 294 7.17 -3.07 6.43
C THR A 294 6.45 -2.24 7.48
N SER A 295 5.12 -2.38 7.59
CA SER A 295 4.32 -1.66 8.59
C SER A 295 3.11 -2.47 9.05
N LEU A 296 2.68 -2.22 10.28
CA LEU A 296 1.51 -2.83 10.92
C LEU A 296 0.77 -1.76 11.72
N GLU A 297 -0.54 -1.66 11.51
CA GLU A 297 -1.45 -0.89 12.34
C GLU A 297 -2.45 -1.84 13.01
N MET A 298 -2.78 -1.53 14.27
CA MET A 298 -3.82 -2.25 15.02
C MET A 298 -4.86 -1.25 15.53
N TYR A 299 -6.13 -1.63 15.39
CA TYR A 299 -7.26 -0.94 15.98
C TYR A 299 -7.96 -1.88 16.96
N TYR A 300 -8.19 -1.41 18.18
CA TYR A 300 -8.96 -2.10 19.21
C TYR A 300 -10.27 -1.36 19.43
N ASN A 301 -11.39 -2.04 19.19
CA ASN A 301 -12.74 -1.46 19.23
C ASN A 301 -12.84 -0.13 18.45
N GLY A 302 -12.23 -0.09 17.25
CA GLY A 302 -12.24 1.07 16.36
C GLY A 302 -11.25 2.19 16.71
N ARG A 303 -10.39 2.03 17.73
CA ARG A 303 -9.37 3.02 18.10
C ARG A 303 -7.98 2.47 17.84
N MET A 304 -7.12 3.30 17.23
CA MET A 304 -5.72 2.94 17.03
C MET A 304 -5.08 2.59 18.38
N ALA A 305 -4.43 1.45 18.42
CA ALA A 305 -3.88 0.87 19.64
C ALA A 305 -2.47 0.31 19.36
N PRO A 306 -1.57 0.34 20.35
CA PRO A 306 -0.25 -0.26 20.22
C PRO A 306 -0.37 -1.78 20.05
N ILE A 307 0.43 -2.35 19.16
CA ILE A 307 0.42 -3.79 18.87
C ILE A 307 0.96 -4.55 20.08
N PRO A 308 0.16 -5.42 20.74
CA PRO A 308 0.68 -6.31 21.76
C PRO A 308 1.49 -7.39 21.04
N ILE A 309 2.80 -7.35 21.25
CA ILE A 309 3.84 -7.93 20.37
C ILE A 309 3.65 -9.42 20.01
N LYS A 310 2.83 -10.20 20.75
CA LYS A 310 2.58 -11.64 20.45
C LYS A 310 1.21 -12.22 20.86
N ARG A 311 0.38 -11.50 21.63
CA ARG A 311 -0.84 -12.10 22.23
C ARG A 311 -1.99 -11.11 22.38
N LEU A 312 -3.21 -11.59 22.11
CA LEU A 312 -4.46 -10.88 22.35
C LEU A 312 -5.25 -11.63 23.44
N GLU A 313 -5.53 -10.95 24.54
CA GLU A 313 -6.19 -11.54 25.72
C GLU A 313 -7.51 -10.86 26.10
N LEU A 314 -7.72 -9.60 25.67
CA LEU A 314 -8.91 -8.85 26.06
C LEU A 314 -10.06 -9.17 25.11
N ALA A 315 -11.26 -9.26 25.68
CA ALA A 315 -12.46 -9.39 24.88
C ALA A 315 -12.71 -8.10 24.09
N GLY A 316 -13.05 -8.23 22.81
CA GLY A 316 -13.25 -7.09 21.94
C GLY A 316 -12.95 -7.39 20.48
N LEU A 317 -13.02 -6.34 19.67
CA LEU A 317 -12.72 -6.36 18.25
C LEU A 317 -11.31 -5.83 18.00
N TYR A 318 -10.49 -6.64 17.35
CA TYR A 318 -9.17 -6.29 16.87
C TYR A 318 -9.19 -6.23 15.35
N GLN A 319 -8.65 -5.17 14.79
CA GLN A 319 -8.47 -5.00 13.35
C GLN A 319 -6.99 -4.73 13.09
N PHE A 320 -6.43 -5.42 12.11
CA PHE A 320 -5.03 -5.26 11.71
C PHE A 320 -4.98 -4.84 10.26
N ARG A 321 -4.16 -3.83 9.96
CA ARG A 321 -3.83 -3.42 8.60
C ARG A 321 -2.32 -3.54 8.41
N LEU A 322 -1.93 -4.20 7.34
CA LEU A 322 -0.56 -4.66 7.10
C LEU A 322 -0.11 -4.16 5.73
N TRP A 323 1.15 -3.74 5.63
CA TRP A 323 1.77 -3.29 4.40
C TRP A 323 3.15 -3.90 4.21
N ASP A 324 3.48 -4.27 2.98
CA ASP A 324 4.83 -4.66 2.58
C ASP A 324 5.56 -3.53 1.82
N ARG A 325 6.76 -3.83 1.31
CA ARG A 325 7.59 -2.87 0.57
C ARG A 325 7.08 -2.58 -0.84
N ALA A 326 6.33 -3.51 -1.42
CA ALA A 326 5.75 -3.38 -2.75
C ALA A 326 4.43 -2.59 -2.73
N GLY A 327 3.91 -2.30 -1.53
CA GLY A 327 2.66 -1.58 -1.30
C GLY A 327 1.44 -2.49 -1.30
N ASN A 328 1.61 -3.81 -1.17
CA ASN A 328 0.47 -4.70 -0.97
C ASN A 328 -0.09 -4.52 0.44
N GLU A 329 -1.41 -4.59 0.54
CA GLU A 329 -2.12 -4.45 1.81
C GLU A 329 -2.88 -5.73 2.16
N ARG A 330 -2.96 -6.03 3.45
CA ARG A 330 -3.89 -7.04 3.98
C ARG A 330 -4.60 -6.53 5.22
N TYR A 331 -5.84 -6.99 5.40
CA TYR A 331 -6.69 -6.65 6.53
C TYR A 331 -7.12 -7.92 7.26
N TYR A 332 -6.98 -7.92 8.59
CA TYR A 332 -7.53 -8.97 9.44
C TYR A 332 -8.49 -8.37 10.46
N GLN A 333 -9.52 -9.14 10.80
CA GLN A 333 -10.46 -8.81 11.85
C GLN A 333 -10.65 -10.01 12.77
N ILE A 334 -10.37 -9.83 14.06
CA ILE A 334 -10.44 -10.87 15.08
C ILE A 334 -11.36 -10.37 16.20
N ARG A 335 -12.37 -11.16 16.55
CA ARG A 335 -13.24 -10.87 17.69
C ARG A 335 -12.98 -11.88 18.80
N ILE A 336 -12.59 -11.40 19.97
CA ILE A 336 -12.45 -12.23 21.18
C ILE A 336 -13.71 -12.06 22.03
N ALA A 337 -14.41 -13.16 22.28
CA ALA A 337 -15.62 -13.18 23.08
C ALA A 337 -15.32 -12.92 24.56
N GLU A 338 -16.26 -12.29 25.26
CA GLU A 338 -16.15 -12.09 26.69
C GLU A 338 -16.20 -13.44 27.41
N ARG A 339 -15.12 -13.76 28.14
CA ARG A 339 -15.09 -14.95 28.99
C ARG A 339 -15.98 -14.68 30.20
N LEU A 340 -17.23 -15.13 30.14
CA LEU A 340 -18.04 -15.31 31.34
C LEU A 340 -17.31 -16.30 32.26
N ARG A 341 -16.64 -15.78 33.29
CA ARG A 341 -16.06 -16.64 34.32
C ARG A 341 -17.23 -17.34 35.02
N PRO A 342 -17.28 -18.68 35.05
CA PRO A 342 -18.27 -19.36 35.85
C PRO A 342 -18.16 -18.86 37.30
N PRO A 343 -19.29 -18.65 38.00
CA PRO A 343 -19.25 -18.25 39.39
C PRO A 343 -18.39 -19.23 40.18
N SER A 344 -17.58 -18.73 41.11
CA SER A 344 -16.68 -19.58 41.89
C SER A 344 -17.47 -20.69 42.60
N PRO A 345 -16.89 -21.87 42.88
CA PRO A 345 -17.58 -22.93 43.62
C PRO A 345 -18.17 -22.44 44.95
N LYS A 346 -17.48 -21.50 45.62
CA LYS A 346 -17.99 -20.83 46.83
C LYS A 346 -19.26 -20.02 46.56
N THR A 347 -19.30 -19.25 45.46
CA THR A 347 -20.48 -18.48 45.05
C THR A 347 -21.66 -19.41 44.74
N ILE A 348 -21.41 -20.54 44.07
CA ILE A 348 -22.43 -21.55 43.80
C ILE A 348 -22.97 -22.13 45.11
N ILE A 349 -22.09 -22.56 46.02
CA ILE A 349 -22.46 -23.12 47.33
C ILE A 349 -23.28 -22.12 48.18
N ILE A 350 -22.85 -20.86 48.26
CA ILE A 350 -23.57 -19.81 49.00
C ILE A 350 -24.95 -19.58 48.39
N THR A 351 -25.06 -19.56 47.06
CA THR A 351 -26.34 -19.37 46.38
C THR A 351 -27.30 -20.53 46.65
N ILE A 352 -26.82 -21.78 46.59
CA ILE A 352 -27.62 -22.97 46.92
C ILE A 352 -28.07 -22.97 48.39
N LEU A 353 -27.16 -22.63 49.32
CA LEU A 353 -27.51 -22.51 50.75
C LEU A 353 -28.53 -21.42 51.01
N GLY A 354 -28.41 -20.26 50.34
CA GLY A 354 -29.37 -19.16 50.46
C GLY A 354 -30.76 -19.54 49.95
N VAL A 355 -30.83 -20.18 48.78
CA VAL A 355 -32.11 -20.69 48.23
C VAL A 355 -32.70 -21.79 49.12
N GLY A 356 -31.87 -22.71 49.62
CA GLY A 356 -32.29 -23.75 50.56
C GLY A 356 -32.83 -23.18 51.87
N ALA A 357 -32.16 -22.17 52.44
CA ALA A 357 -32.62 -21.49 53.65
C ALA A 357 -33.92 -20.72 53.43
N ALA A 358 -34.06 -20.02 52.30
CA ALA A 358 -35.29 -19.32 51.94
C ALA A 358 -36.45 -20.29 51.72
N ALA A 359 -36.22 -21.42 51.04
CA ALA A 359 -37.21 -22.46 50.84
C ALA A 359 -37.61 -23.10 52.19
N GLY A 360 -36.63 -23.42 53.04
CA GLY A 360 -36.87 -23.95 54.38
C GLY A 360 -37.66 -22.99 55.25
N TRP A 361 -37.33 -21.70 55.21
CA TRP A 361 -38.08 -20.63 55.89
C TRP A 361 -39.52 -20.53 55.38
N PHE A 362 -39.71 -20.58 54.06
CA PHE A 362 -41.04 -20.55 53.44
C PHE A 362 -41.90 -21.75 53.86
N PHE A 363 -41.32 -22.96 53.86
CA PHE A 363 -41.99 -24.17 54.36
C PHE A 363 -42.27 -24.11 55.87
N TYR A 364 -41.36 -23.54 56.65
CA TYR A 364 -41.55 -23.33 58.08
C TYR A 364 -42.70 -22.36 58.36
N GLN A 365 -42.75 -21.21 57.68
CA GLN A 365 -43.88 -20.27 57.79
C GLN A 365 -45.21 -20.88 57.34
N ARG A 366 -45.20 -21.75 56.32
CA ARG A 366 -46.40 -22.48 55.88
C ARG A 366 -46.91 -23.50 56.91
N ARG A 367 -46.01 -24.13 57.68
CA ARG A 367 -46.37 -25.09 58.75
C ARG A 367 -46.68 -24.43 60.09
N HIS A 368 -46.12 -23.26 60.35
CA HIS A 368 -46.38 -22.47 61.54
C HIS A 368 -46.85 -21.07 61.15
N PRO A 369 -48.10 -20.92 60.67
CA PRO A 369 -48.68 -19.60 60.47
C PRO A 369 -48.75 -18.92 61.84
N ARG A 370 -47.97 -17.86 62.04
CA ARG A 370 -48.23 -16.94 63.14
C ARG A 370 -49.51 -16.21 62.76
N PHE A 371 -50.58 -16.49 63.50
CA PHE A 371 -51.76 -15.64 63.53
C PHE A 371 -51.28 -14.24 63.97
N LEU A 372 -51.34 -13.29 63.03
CA LEU A 372 -51.42 -11.87 63.34
C LEU A 372 -52.90 -11.53 63.52
#